data_AF-A0A2D4IZW5-F1
#
_entry.id   AF-A0A2D4IZW5-F1
#
_cell.length_a   1.000
_cell.length_b   1.000
_cell.length_c   1.000
_cell.angle_alpha   90.00
_cell.angle_beta   90.00
_cell.angle_gamma   90.00
#
_symmetry.space_group_name_H-M   'P 1'
#
loop_
_entity.id
_entity.type
_entity.pdbx_description
1 polymer ?
#
loop_
_entity_poly.entity_id
_entity_poly.type
_entity_poly.pdbx_seq_one_letter_code
_entity_poly.pdbx_strand_id
1 'polypeptide(L)'
;FLYDKIAQIREGFNFISDGPAEETRTGLETVIWEEFDPVTLEDVDRLLGGLRATTCLLDPCPSWLVLASSEVTRGWIQCIVNASLSEGVFPAALKEAVVRPLLKKPGLDPADLSNYRPVSNLRFIAKAVENVVARQFSQHLEESSYLDPLQSGFRPGYSTETALVALV
;
A
#
# COMPACT_ATOMS: atom_id res chain seq x y z
N PHE A 1 4.91 13.18 21.45
CA PHE A 1 3.58 13.06 20.81
C PHE A 1 3.56 12.10 19.63
N LEU A 2 4.16 12.42 18.47
CA LEU A 2 4.04 11.55 17.29
C LEU A 2 4.78 10.20 17.42
N TYR A 3 5.96 10.19 18.05
CA TYR A 3 6.66 8.95 18.38
C TYR A 3 5.82 8.06 19.31
N ASP A 4 5.24 8.64 20.37
CA ASP A 4 4.36 7.92 21.30
C ASP A 4 3.12 7.38 20.58
N LYS A 5 2.52 8.18 19.69
CA LYS A 5 1.38 7.76 18.86
C LYS A 5 1.74 6.60 17.94
N ILE A 6 2.95 6.61 17.35
CA ILE A 6 3.44 5.50 16.52
C ILE A 6 3.69 4.26 17.39
N ALA A 7 4.26 4.42 18.58
CA ALA A 7 4.47 3.33 19.52
C ALA A 7 3.13 2.69 19.93
N GLN A 8 2.13 3.49 20.29
CA GLN A 8 0.78 3.02 20.61
C GLN A 8 0.12 2.26 19.46
N ILE A 9 0.25 2.74 18.21
CA ILE A 9 -0.26 2.04 17.03
C ILE A 9 0.42 0.67 16.90
N ARG A 10 1.74 0.61 17.06
CA ARG A 10 2.51 -0.65 16.98
C ARG A 10 2.13 -1.63 18.08
N GLU A 11 1.95 -1.15 19.30
CA GLU A 11 1.48 -1.96 20.43
C GLU A 11 0.08 -2.50 20.18
N GLY A 12 -0.83 -1.69 19.60
CA GLY A 12 -2.19 -2.10 19.26
C GLY A 12 -2.28 -3.24 18.24
N PHE A 13 -1.33 -3.35 17.31
CA PHE A 13 -1.29 -4.44 16.33
C PHE A 13 -0.94 -5.81 16.97
N ASN A 14 -0.25 -5.83 18.11
CA ASN A 14 0.09 -7.08 18.79
C ASN A 14 -1.11 -7.72 19.51
N PHE A 15 -2.25 -7.03 19.62
CA PHE A 15 -3.47 -7.54 20.29
C PHE A 15 -4.47 -8.22 19.35
N ILE A 16 -4.22 -8.28 18.04
CA ILE A 16 -5.14 -8.93 17.08
C ILE A 16 -4.89 -10.46 16.99
N SER A 17 -4.04 -11.05 17.84
CA SER A 17 -3.79 -12.49 17.81
C SER A 17 -4.84 -13.35 18.54
N ASP A 18 -5.75 -12.78 19.33
CA ASP A 18 -6.74 -13.55 20.11
C ASP A 18 -8.16 -12.97 19.97
N GLY A 19 -8.84 -13.30 18.88
CA GLY A 19 -10.29 -13.13 18.75
C GLY A 19 -10.95 -14.44 18.33
N PRO A 20 -12.06 -14.87 18.95
CA PRO A 20 -12.73 -16.11 18.57
C PRO A 20 -13.29 -15.96 17.16
N ALA A 21 -12.78 -16.79 16.24
CA ALA A 21 -13.35 -16.96 14.92
C ALA A 21 -14.68 -17.70 15.06
N GLU A 22 -15.80 -16.99 14.88
CA GLU A 22 -17.08 -17.65 14.62
C GLU A 22 -17.94 -16.73 13.73
N GLU A 23 -17.69 -16.80 12.43
CA GLU A 23 -18.70 -16.46 11.43
C GLU A 23 -18.82 -17.62 10.45
N THR A 24 -20.05 -18.11 10.33
CA THR A 24 -20.49 -19.24 9.53
C THR A 24 -20.16 -19.04 8.05
N ARG A 25 -18.96 -19.42 7.61
CA ARG A 25 -18.59 -19.46 6.18
C ARG A 25 -19.01 -20.79 5.58
N THR A 26 -20.30 -20.95 5.30
CA THR A 26 -20.79 -22.04 4.46
C THR A 26 -20.40 -21.77 3.00
N GLY A 27 -19.39 -22.49 2.49
CA GLY A 27 -19.29 -22.82 1.07
C GLY A 27 -18.38 -21.98 0.16
N LEU A 28 -17.40 -21.23 0.69
CA LEU A 28 -16.34 -20.71 -0.19
C LEU A 28 -15.36 -21.85 -0.51
N GLU A 29 -15.25 -22.21 -1.79
CA GLU A 29 -14.12 -23.01 -2.25
C GLU A 29 -12.82 -22.29 -1.86
N THR A 30 -11.86 -23.04 -1.32
CA THR A 30 -10.58 -22.47 -0.91
C THR A 30 -9.75 -22.26 -2.18
N VAL A 31 -9.81 -21.07 -2.77
CA VAL A 31 -8.93 -20.65 -3.85
C VAL A 31 -7.61 -20.24 -3.20
N ILE A 32 -6.59 -21.08 -3.39
CA ILE A 32 -5.25 -20.81 -2.87
C ILE A 32 -4.50 -19.97 -3.91
N TRP A 33 -4.01 -18.81 -3.48
CA TRP A 33 -3.07 -18.01 -4.26
C TRP A 33 -1.64 -18.39 -3.90
N GLU A 34 -0.95 -19.06 -4.80
CA GLU A 34 0.37 -19.64 -4.52
C GLU A 34 1.52 -18.69 -4.82
N GLU A 35 1.39 -17.84 -5.84
CA GLU A 35 2.46 -16.96 -6.31
C GLU A 35 1.97 -15.67 -6.97
N PHE A 36 2.81 -14.65 -6.92
CA PHE A 36 2.61 -13.40 -7.66
C PHE A 36 3.06 -13.56 -9.12
N ASP A 37 2.34 -12.95 -10.05
CA ASP A 37 2.73 -12.93 -11.45
C ASP A 37 3.97 -12.04 -11.66
N PRO A 38 4.97 -12.47 -12.44
CA PRO A 38 6.08 -11.61 -12.82
C PRO A 38 5.59 -10.43 -13.68
N VAL A 39 6.14 -9.25 -13.45
CA VAL A 39 5.85 -8.06 -14.25
C VAL A 39 6.72 -7.98 -15.49
N THR A 40 6.12 -7.56 -16.60
CA THR A 40 6.81 -7.25 -17.86
C THR A 40 7.37 -5.81 -17.87
N LEU A 41 8.16 -5.45 -18.88
CA LEU A 41 8.59 -4.06 -19.05
C LEU A 41 7.40 -3.12 -19.32
N GLU A 42 6.39 -3.60 -20.05
CA GLU A 42 5.17 -2.84 -20.31
C GLU A 42 4.36 -2.62 -19.03
N ASP A 43 4.31 -3.61 -18.13
CA ASP A 43 3.74 -3.43 -16.79
C ASP A 43 4.45 -2.34 -16.01
N VAL A 44 5.79 -2.30 -16.08
CA VAL A 44 6.58 -1.25 -15.42
C VAL A 44 6.31 0.12 -16.04
N ASP A 45 6.18 0.22 -17.37
CA ASP A 45 5.85 1.49 -18.01
C ASP A 45 4.47 2.00 -17.58
N ARG A 46 3.47 1.11 -17.51
CA ARG A 46 2.13 1.43 -16.99
C ARG A 46 2.18 1.84 -15.52
N LEU A 47 2.94 1.11 -14.71
CA LEU A 47 3.16 1.41 -13.29
C LEU A 47 3.77 2.80 -13.10
N LEU A 48 4.84 3.10 -13.81
CA LEU A 48 5.54 4.39 -13.70
C LEU A 48 4.67 5.55 -14.20
N GLY A 49 3.86 5.34 -15.24
CA GLY A 49 2.88 6.33 -15.72
C GLY A 49 1.77 6.65 -14.71
N GLY A 50 1.40 5.69 -13.85
CA GLY A 50 0.39 5.87 -12.80
C GLY A 50 0.94 6.39 -11.46
N LEU A 51 2.24 6.26 -11.22
CA LEU A 51 2.84 6.64 -9.94
C LEU A 51 3.06 8.15 -9.83
N ARG A 52 2.68 8.72 -8.68
CA ARG A 52 3.03 10.10 -8.35
C ARG A 52 4.51 10.20 -8.01
N ALA A 53 5.21 11.14 -8.64
CA ALA A 53 6.62 11.48 -8.43
C ALA A 53 6.91 12.09 -7.03
N THR A 54 6.63 11.33 -5.97
CA THR A 54 6.82 11.77 -4.58
C THR A 54 8.17 11.32 -4.06
N THR A 55 9.11 12.27 -4.02
CA THR A 55 10.47 12.03 -3.55
C THR A 55 10.56 11.84 -2.05
N CYS A 56 11.23 10.77 -1.65
CA CYS A 56 11.69 10.51 -0.30
C CYS A 56 13.09 11.10 -0.10
N LEU A 57 13.40 11.54 1.12
CA LEU A 57 14.74 12.04 1.43
C LEU A 57 15.80 10.93 1.39
N LEU A 58 15.37 9.66 1.45
CA LEU A 58 16.23 8.49 1.34
C LEU A 58 16.38 8.01 -0.12
N ASP A 59 15.73 8.67 -1.09
CA ASP A 59 15.93 8.34 -2.50
C ASP A 59 17.32 8.83 -2.93
N PRO A 60 18.04 8.05 -3.77
CA PRO A 60 19.35 8.46 -4.29
C PRO A 60 19.25 9.65 -5.26
N CYS A 61 18.07 9.87 -5.83
CA CYS A 61 17.78 10.98 -6.71
C CYS A 61 16.28 11.33 -6.65
N PRO A 62 15.87 12.51 -7.14
CA PRO A 62 14.46 12.86 -7.21
C PRO A 62 13.65 11.87 -8.05
N SER A 63 12.45 11.51 -7.59
CA SER A 63 11.58 10.54 -8.28
C SER A 63 11.17 10.98 -9.69
N TRP A 64 11.07 12.30 -9.92
CA TRP A 64 10.79 12.81 -11.26
C TRP A 64 11.89 12.46 -12.25
N LEU A 65 13.15 12.35 -11.79
CA LEU A 65 14.27 11.98 -12.64
C LEU A 65 14.16 10.51 -13.07
N VAL A 66 13.77 9.63 -12.14
CA VAL A 66 13.48 8.22 -12.44
C VAL A 66 12.40 8.11 -13.52
N LEU A 67 11.33 8.89 -13.42
CA LEU A 67 10.27 8.93 -14.44
C LEU A 67 10.76 9.51 -15.78
N ALA A 68 11.55 10.59 -15.74
CA ALA A 68 12.08 11.22 -16.95
C ALA A 68 13.09 10.31 -17.69
N SER A 69 13.76 9.42 -16.96
CA SER A 69 14.69 8.43 -17.52
C SER A 69 14.12 7.01 -17.54
N SER A 70 12.78 6.86 -17.63
CA SER A 70 12.09 5.57 -17.52
C SER A 70 12.65 4.52 -18.48
N GLU A 71 12.98 4.89 -19.71
CA GLU A 71 13.58 4.00 -20.71
C GLU A 71 14.83 3.28 -20.22
N VAL A 72 15.65 3.96 -19.40
CA VAL A 72 16.89 3.42 -18.85
C VAL A 72 16.65 2.72 -17.51
N THR A 73 15.72 3.23 -16.70
CA THR A 73 15.49 2.72 -15.33
C THR A 73 14.51 1.56 -15.27
N ARG A 74 13.60 1.40 -16.23
CA ARG A 74 12.50 0.42 -16.18
C ARG A 74 12.98 -1.02 -16.06
N GLY A 75 14.08 -1.39 -16.71
CA GLY A 75 14.66 -2.74 -16.59
C GLY A 75 15.14 -3.04 -15.17
N TRP A 76 15.82 -2.07 -14.53
CA TRP A 76 16.26 -2.22 -13.14
C TRP A 76 15.08 -2.32 -12.17
N ILE A 77 14.04 -1.51 -12.40
CA ILE A 77 12.83 -1.53 -11.58
C ILE A 77 12.11 -2.87 -11.73
N GLN A 78 11.99 -3.39 -12.96
CA GLN A 78 11.44 -4.71 -13.24
C GLN A 78 12.18 -5.79 -12.46
N CYS A 79 13.52 -5.80 -12.52
CA CYS A 79 14.33 -6.78 -11.80
C CYS A 79 14.09 -6.72 -10.29
N ILE A 80 14.03 -5.52 -9.70
CA ILE A 80 13.79 -5.35 -8.26
C ILE A 80 12.40 -5.85 -7.87
N VAL A 81 11.37 -5.49 -8.65
CA VAL A 81 9.99 -5.93 -8.40
C VAL A 81 9.90 -7.44 -8.51
N ASN A 82 10.35 -8.03 -9.63
CA ASN A 82 10.25 -9.47 -9.85
C ASN A 82 11.05 -10.28 -8.83
N ALA A 83 12.24 -9.82 -8.42
CA ALA A 83 12.99 -10.48 -7.36
C ALA A 83 12.19 -10.47 -6.04
N SER A 84 11.58 -9.34 -5.68
CA SER A 84 10.76 -9.24 -4.47
C SER A 84 9.53 -10.16 -4.52
N LEU A 85 8.86 -10.23 -5.68
CA LEU A 85 7.71 -11.11 -5.90
C LEU A 85 8.09 -12.59 -5.82
N SER A 86 9.13 -13.01 -6.54
CA SER A 86 9.55 -14.41 -6.59
C SER A 86 10.13 -14.92 -5.28
N GLU A 87 10.83 -14.07 -4.53
CA GLU A 87 11.40 -14.43 -3.23
C GLU A 87 10.36 -14.33 -2.10
N GLY A 88 9.24 -13.65 -2.31
CA GLY A 88 8.29 -13.32 -1.26
C GLY A 88 8.87 -12.39 -0.19
N VAL A 89 9.96 -11.68 -0.50
CA VAL A 89 10.68 -10.82 0.44
C VAL A 89 10.63 -9.37 -0.02
N PHE A 90 10.08 -8.51 0.82
CA PHE A 90 10.20 -7.07 0.63
C PHE A 90 11.58 -6.59 1.12
N PRO A 91 12.40 -5.91 0.29
CA PRO A 91 13.76 -5.54 0.66
C PRO A 91 13.82 -4.65 1.91
N ALA A 92 14.69 -4.99 2.87
CA ALA A 92 14.80 -4.26 4.13
C ALA A 92 15.08 -2.76 3.95
N ALA A 93 15.98 -2.41 3.02
CA ALA A 93 16.30 -1.01 2.70
C ALA A 93 15.08 -0.22 2.16
N LEU A 94 14.10 -0.90 1.57
CA LEU A 94 12.88 -0.28 1.06
C LEU A 94 11.79 -0.15 2.14
N LYS A 95 11.91 -0.86 3.28
CA LYS A 95 10.96 -0.77 4.42
C LYS A 95 11.09 0.53 5.21
N GLU A 96 12.21 1.24 5.04
CA GLU A 96 12.45 2.51 5.71
C GLU A 96 11.61 3.63 5.12
N ALA A 97 10.90 4.34 5.99
CA ALA A 97 10.10 5.49 5.63
C ALA A 97 10.53 6.74 6.40
N VAL A 98 10.49 7.89 5.72
CA VAL A 98 10.60 9.19 6.36
C VAL A 98 9.22 9.62 6.82
N VAL A 99 9.01 9.68 8.14
CA VAL A 99 7.73 10.12 8.71
C VAL A 99 7.62 11.64 8.62
N ARG A 100 6.63 12.12 7.88
CA ARG A 100 6.32 13.55 7.75
C ARG A 100 5.01 13.88 8.49
N PRO A 101 5.03 14.80 9.47
CA PRO A 101 3.82 15.30 10.08
C PRO A 101 3.08 16.22 9.12
N LEU A 102 1.82 15.90 8.82
CA LEU A 102 0.94 16.74 8.01
C LEU A 102 -0.28 17.16 8.83
N LEU A 103 -0.72 18.41 8.67
CA LEU A 103 -1.98 18.87 9.26
C LEU A 103 -3.15 18.04 8.74
N LYS A 104 -4.05 17.65 9.65
CA LYS A 104 -5.22 16.84 9.33
C LYS A 104 -6.14 17.54 8.33
N LYS A 105 -6.37 18.84 8.53
CA LYS A 105 -7.21 19.71 7.70
C LYS A 105 -6.53 21.08 7.55
N PRO A 106 -6.73 21.79 6.43
CA PRO A 106 -6.34 23.19 6.31
C PRO A 106 -7.02 24.04 7.40
N GLY A 107 -6.29 25.01 7.96
CA GLY A 107 -6.83 25.95 8.94
C GLY A 107 -6.86 25.48 10.40
N LEU A 108 -6.42 24.26 10.70
CA LEU A 108 -6.22 23.83 12.09
C LEU A 108 -5.01 24.53 12.71
N ASP A 109 -5.03 24.70 14.03
CA ASP A 109 -3.93 25.32 14.78
C ASP A 109 -2.63 24.48 14.66
N PRO A 110 -1.56 25.02 14.06
CA PRO A 110 -0.26 24.36 13.97
C PRO A 110 0.45 24.18 15.32
N ALA A 111 0.07 24.91 16.37
CA ALA A 111 0.66 24.77 17.69
C ALA A 111 0.16 23.52 18.43
N ASP A 112 -1.05 23.04 18.12
CA ASP A 112 -1.59 21.80 18.68
C ASP A 112 -1.12 20.57 17.89
N LEU A 113 -0.23 19.79 18.50
CA LEU A 113 0.33 18.57 17.92
C LEU A 113 -0.73 17.49 17.62
N SER A 114 -1.88 17.54 18.28
CA SER A 114 -3.01 16.62 18.04
C SER A 114 -3.61 16.80 16.63
N ASN A 115 -3.43 17.98 16.02
CA ASN A 115 -3.90 18.30 14.68
C ASN A 115 -3.06 17.68 13.57
N TYR A 116 -1.93 17.04 13.89
CA TYR A 116 -1.08 16.38 12.91
C TYR A 116 -1.41 14.89 12.79
N ARG A 117 -1.19 14.36 11.58
CA ARG A 117 -1.10 12.94 11.32
C ARG A 117 0.30 12.58 10.81
N PRO A 118 0.90 11.48 11.27
CA PRO A 118 2.14 10.98 10.66
C PRO A 118 1.80 10.42 9.27
N VAL A 119 2.63 10.73 8.28
CA VAL A 119 2.57 10.11 6.95
C VAL A 119 3.93 9.51 6.63
N SER A 120 3.94 8.20 6.37
CA SER A 120 5.15 7.47 5.96
C SER A 120 5.45 7.78 4.50
N ASN A 121 6.56 8.50 4.25
CA ASN A 121 7.07 8.70 2.90
C ASN A 121 8.14 7.65 2.61
N LEU A 122 7.75 6.60 1.90
CA LEU A 122 8.63 5.53 1.45
C LEU A 122 9.47 5.95 0.25
N ARG A 123 10.59 5.26 0.03
CA ARG A 123 11.41 5.40 -1.18
C ARG A 123 10.56 5.16 -2.44
N PHE A 124 10.87 5.83 -3.54
CA PHE A 124 10.07 5.72 -4.76
C PHE A 124 9.96 4.27 -5.27
N ILE A 125 11.07 3.52 -5.23
CA ILE A 125 11.12 2.11 -5.62
C ILE A 125 10.28 1.23 -4.69
N ALA A 126 10.24 1.55 -3.39
CA ALA A 126 9.39 0.83 -2.43
C ALA A 126 7.90 0.93 -2.84
N LYS A 127 7.46 2.13 -3.23
CA LYS A 127 6.09 2.37 -3.70
C LYS A 127 5.78 1.60 -4.98
N ALA A 128 6.77 1.41 -5.87
CA ALA A 128 6.60 0.61 -7.08
C ALA A 128 6.35 -0.88 -6.75
N VAL A 129 7.14 -1.46 -5.84
CA VAL A 129 6.97 -2.84 -5.36
C VAL A 129 5.61 -3.00 -4.66
N GLU A 130 5.29 -2.11 -3.71
CA GLU A 130 4.01 -2.14 -2.99
C GLU A 130 2.81 -2.02 -3.92
N ASN A 131 2.89 -1.18 -4.96
CA ASN A 131 1.79 -1.02 -5.91
C ASN A 131 1.51 -2.30 -6.71
N VAL A 132 2.56 -2.99 -7.16
CA VAL A 132 2.41 -4.25 -7.91
C VAL A 132 1.79 -5.33 -7.03
N VAL A 133 2.31 -5.49 -5.80
CA VAL A 133 1.78 -6.43 -4.80
C VAL A 133 0.32 -6.13 -4.50
N ALA A 134 0.00 -4.87 -4.17
CA ALA A 134 -1.36 -4.45 -3.84
C ALA A 134 -2.32 -4.66 -5.02
N ARG A 135 -1.89 -4.38 -6.26
CA ARG A 135 -2.71 -4.59 -7.45
C ARG A 135 -3.07 -6.06 -7.64
N GLN A 136 -2.07 -6.94 -7.65
CA GLN A 136 -2.32 -8.38 -7.86
C GLN A 136 -3.12 -8.98 -6.71
N PHE A 137 -2.81 -8.59 -5.47
CA PHE A 137 -3.52 -9.08 -4.29
C PHE A 137 -4.99 -8.64 -4.28
N SER A 138 -5.28 -7.35 -4.50
CA SER A 138 -6.66 -6.86 -4.57
C SER A 138 -7.43 -7.51 -5.70
N GLN A 139 -6.82 -7.65 -6.88
CA GLN A 139 -7.46 -8.32 -8.02
C GLN A 139 -7.82 -9.76 -7.67
N HIS A 140 -6.90 -10.51 -7.06
CA HIS A 140 -7.17 -11.88 -6.63
C HIS A 140 -8.33 -11.94 -5.63
N LEU A 141 -8.35 -11.07 -4.62
CA LEU A 141 -9.44 -11.01 -3.62
C LEU A 141 -10.81 -10.70 -4.23
N GLU A 142 -10.84 -9.90 -5.30
CA GLU A 142 -12.07 -9.57 -6.03
C GLU A 142 -12.55 -10.74 -6.88
N GLU A 143 -11.67 -11.36 -7.66
CA GLU A 143 -11.99 -12.48 -8.55
C GLU A 143 -12.44 -13.73 -7.78
N SER A 144 -11.83 -13.96 -6.61
CA SER A 144 -12.18 -15.05 -5.69
C SER A 144 -13.38 -14.74 -4.77
N SER A 145 -13.94 -13.52 -4.85
CA SER A 145 -15.01 -13.07 -3.95
C SER A 145 -14.67 -13.20 -2.45
N TYR A 146 -13.40 -13.00 -2.08
CA TYR A 146 -12.94 -13.03 -0.69
C TYR A 146 -13.15 -11.72 0.08
N LEU A 147 -13.46 -10.64 -0.63
CA LEU A 147 -13.84 -9.38 0.02
C LEU A 147 -15.21 -9.52 0.69
N ASP A 148 -15.35 -8.92 1.87
CA ASP A 148 -16.65 -8.83 2.54
C ASP A 148 -17.66 -8.10 1.62
N PRO A 149 -18.88 -8.63 1.42
CA PRO A 149 -19.90 -7.98 0.60
C PRO A 149 -20.21 -6.53 1.00
N LEU A 150 -20.06 -6.18 2.28
CA LEU A 150 -20.27 -4.85 2.84
C LEU A 150 -18.99 -3.98 2.85
N GLN A 151 -17.84 -4.54 2.45
CA GLN A 151 -16.60 -3.76 2.33
C GLN A 151 -16.69 -2.78 1.15
N SER A 152 -16.87 -1.51 1.47
CA SER A 152 -16.76 -0.39 0.53
C SER A 152 -15.40 0.33 0.56
N GLY A 153 -14.69 0.25 1.69
CA GLY A 153 -13.38 0.88 1.85
C GLY A 153 -12.31 0.17 1.01
N PHE A 154 -11.45 0.95 0.35
CA PHE A 154 -10.31 0.46 -0.42
C PHE A 154 -10.66 -0.53 -1.53
N ARG A 155 -11.91 -0.47 -2.04
CA ARG A 155 -12.40 -1.33 -3.11
C ARG A 155 -12.73 -0.49 -4.36
N PRO A 156 -12.13 -0.77 -5.53
CA PRO A 156 -12.46 -0.08 -6.77
C PRO A 156 -13.97 -0.12 -7.07
N GLY A 157 -14.53 1.03 -7.48
CA GLY A 157 -15.97 1.16 -7.76
C GLY A 157 -16.86 1.39 -6.53
N TYR A 158 -16.30 1.36 -5.31
CA TYR A 158 -17.01 1.65 -4.07
C TYR A 158 -16.55 2.97 -3.44
N SER A 159 -17.38 3.56 -2.59
CA SER A 159 -17.12 4.82 -1.92
C SER A 159 -17.76 4.87 -0.53
N THR A 160 -17.66 6.01 0.16
CA THR A 160 -18.40 6.22 1.40
C THR A 160 -19.91 6.30 1.17
N GLU A 161 -20.35 6.61 -0.05
CA GLU A 161 -21.78 6.67 -0.41
C GLU A 161 -22.34 5.26 -0.57
N THR A 162 -21.60 4.34 -1.22
CA THR A 162 -22.01 2.93 -1.32
C THR A 162 -22.09 2.29 0.06
N ALA A 163 -21.16 2.65 0.96
CA ALA A 163 -21.20 2.21 2.35
C ALA A 163 -22.47 2.70 3.06
N LEU A 164 -22.85 3.98 2.87
CA LEU A 164 -24.03 4.56 3.48
C LEU A 164 -25.32 3.89 2.97
N VAL A 165 -25.41 3.64 1.66
CA VAL A 165 -26.57 2.97 1.06
C VAL A 165 -26.72 1.55 1.60
N ALA A 166 -25.62 0.83 1.83
CA ALA A 166 -25.65 -0.53 2.39
C ALA A 166 -26.12 -0.60 3.87
N LEU A 167 -26.21 0.53 4.57
CA LEU A 167 -26.72 0.62 5.95
C LEU A 167 -28.24 0.82 6.03
N VAL A 168 -28.89 1.15 4.90
CA VAL A 168 -30.33 1.43 4.80
C VAL A 168 -31.05 0.17 4.35
#